data_AF-A0A6N9ITL1-F1
#
_entry.id   AF-A0A6N9ITL1-F1
#
_cell.length_a   1.000
_cell.length_b   1.000
_cell.length_c   1.000
_cell.angle_alpha   90.00
_cell.angle_beta   90.00
_cell.angle_gamma   90.00
#
_symmetry.space_group_name_H-M   'P 1'
#
loop_
_entity.id
_entity.type
_entity.pdbx_description
1 polymer ?
#
loop_
_entity_poly.entity_id
_entity_poly.type
_entity_poly.pdbx_seq_one_letter_code
_entity_poly.pdbx_strand_id
1 'polypeptide(L)' 'MRMPSKVTDYRDSTLANFPKVMKELDKQSLTPQALFKKTRRYFNNVGEFVETLDCLYLLDKIFIDEETGVIHSVKRN' A
#
# COMPACT_ATOMS: atom_id res chain seq x y z
N MET A 1 3.82 -7.28 10.36
CA MET A 1 4.65 -6.27 9.67
C MET A 1 6.09 -6.69 9.76
N ARG A 2 6.84 -6.62 8.67
CA ARG A 2 8.30 -6.77 8.70
C ARG A 2 8.93 -5.39 8.82
N MET A 3 9.45 -5.09 10.00
CA MET A 3 10.17 -3.83 10.24
C MET A 3 11.63 -3.96 9.80
N PRO A 4 12.22 -2.89 9.23
CA PRO A 4 13.63 -2.87 8.91
C PRO A 4 14.44 -2.96 10.21
N SER A 5 15.46 -3.82 10.20
CA SER A 5 16.38 -4.03 11.32
C SER A 5 17.73 -4.49 10.80
N LYS A 6 18.74 -4.67 11.66
CA LYS A 6 20.02 -5.28 11.26
C LYS A 6 19.88 -6.68 10.63
N VAL A 7 18.75 -7.35 10.85
CA VAL A 7 18.45 -8.70 10.32
C VAL A 7 17.51 -8.63 9.10
N THR A 8 16.77 -7.53 8.93
CA THR A 8 15.81 -7.35 7.83
C THR A 8 16.13 -6.08 7.09
N ASP A 9 16.68 -6.21 5.88
CA ASP A 9 16.97 -5.07 5.02
C ASP A 9 15.71 -4.27 4.71
N TYR A 10 15.88 -2.95 4.59
CA TYR A 10 14.78 -2.04 4.28
C TYR A 10 14.01 -2.47 3.03
N ARG A 11 14.73 -2.95 2.00
CA ARG A 11 14.15 -3.37 0.71
C ARG A 11 13.13 -4.50 0.85
N ASP A 12 13.30 -5.33 1.88
CA ASP A 12 12.46 -6.50 2.17
C ASP A 12 11.43 -6.21 3.28
N SER A 13 11.42 -4.98 3.80
CA SER A 13 10.49 -4.54 4.83
C SER A 13 9.15 -4.09 4.26
N THR A 14 8.09 -4.20 5.07
CA THR A 14 6.74 -3.70 4.71
C THR A 14 6.76 -2.20 4.41
N LEU A 15 7.63 -1.43 5.08
CA LEU A 15 7.81 0.01 4.85
C LEU A 15 8.28 0.35 3.44
N ALA A 16 9.12 -0.48 2.81
CA ALA A 16 9.55 -0.24 1.43
C ALA A 16 8.40 -0.39 0.42
N ASN A 17 7.29 -1.03 0.80
CA ASN A 17 6.13 -1.18 -0.07
C ASN A 17 5.20 0.03 -0.06
N PHE A 18 5.27 0.87 0.97
CA PHE A 18 4.42 2.06 1.12
C PHE A 18 4.56 3.02 -0.07
N PRO A 19 5.77 3.52 -0.42
CA PRO A 19 5.91 4.43 -1.55
C PRO A 19 5.56 3.77 -2.89
N LYS A 20 5.67 2.44 -3.01
CA LYS A 20 5.33 1.71 -4.24
C LYS A 20 3.81 1.70 -4.47
N VAL A 21 3.03 1.50 -3.41
CA VAL A 21 1.56 1.56 -3.44
C VAL A 21 1.08 2.99 -3.65
N MET A 22 1.65 3.94 -2.89
CA MET A 22 1.29 5.36 -3.02
C MET A 22 1.55 5.90 -4.42
N LYS A 23 2.67 5.55 -5.06
CA LYS A 23 2.98 6.00 -6.43
C LYS A 23 1.93 5.59 -7.46
N GLU A 24 1.23 4.48 -7.26
CA GLU A 24 0.13 4.08 -8.16
C GLU A 24 -1.17 4.82 -7.81
N LEU A 25 -1.46 5.02 -6.52
CA LEU A 25 -2.64 5.75 -6.04
C LEU A 25 -2.56 7.27 -6.24
N ASP A 26 -1.35 7.83 -6.33
CA ASP A 26 -1.11 9.25 -6.61
C ASP A 26 -1.44 9.62 -8.07
N LYS A 27 -1.38 8.63 -8.96
CA LYS A 27 -1.72 8.78 -10.39
C LYS A 27 -3.22 8.72 -10.61
N GLN A 28 -3.88 7.74 -9.99
CA GLN A 28 -5.31 7.53 -10.11
C GLN A 28 -5.81 6.69 -8.93
N SER A 29 -7.08 6.90 -8.57
CA SER A 29 -7.77 6.02 -7.64
C SER A 29 -8.00 4.64 -8.27
N LEU A 30 -7.87 3.59 -7.47
CA LEU A 30 -7.88 2.21 -7.94
C LEU A 30 -8.68 1.33 -6.99
N THR A 31 -9.37 0.33 -7.54
CA THR A 31 -9.93 -0.75 -6.72
C THR A 31 -8.81 -1.61 -6.12
N PRO A 32 -9.03 -2.27 -4.97
CA PRO A 32 -8.03 -3.13 -4.34
C PRO A 32 -7.45 -4.19 -5.31
N GLN A 33 -8.32 -4.78 -6.16
CA GLN A 33 -7.89 -5.77 -7.15
C GLN A 33 -6.99 -5.16 -8.24
N ALA A 34 -7.33 -3.98 -8.76
CA ALA A 34 -6.54 -3.31 -9.78
C ALA A 34 -5.20 -2.83 -9.22
N LEU A 35 -5.20 -2.31 -7.99
CA LEU A 35 -4.01 -1.92 -7.27
C LEU A 35 -3.10 -3.12 -7.03
N PHE A 36 -3.64 -4.23 -6.52
CA PHE A 36 -2.88 -5.46 -6.30
C PHE A 36 -2.28 -5.98 -7.60
N LYS A 37 -3.02 -6.01 -8.71
CA LYS A 37 -2.47 -6.42 -10.02
C LYS A 37 -1.27 -5.57 -10.45
N LYS A 38 -1.31 -4.25 -10.23
CA LYS A 38 -0.21 -3.33 -10.58
C LYS A 38 1.01 -3.45 -9.65
N THR A 39 0.78 -3.76 -8.37
CA THR A 39 1.83 -3.81 -7.35
C THR A 39 2.29 -5.23 -7.00
N ARG A 40 1.67 -6.28 -7.56
CA ARG A 40 1.95 -7.70 -7.24
C ARG A 40 3.41 -8.09 -7.28
N ARG A 41 4.20 -7.51 -8.19
CA ARG A 41 5.66 -7.74 -8.29
C ARG A 41 6.47 -7.32 -7.05
N TYR A 42 5.86 -6.55 -6.14
CA TYR A 42 6.51 -6.03 -4.94
C TYR A 42 6.09 -6.77 -3.66
N PHE A 43 5.15 -7.71 -3.77
CA PHE A 43 4.59 -8.45 -2.65
C PHE A 43 4.80 -9.94 -2.86
N ASN A 44 5.26 -10.63 -1.82
CA ASN A 44 5.45 -12.09 -1.88
C ASN A 44 4.11 -12.83 -1.77
N ASN A 45 3.17 -12.24 -1.06
CA ASN A 45 1.85 -12.82 -0.81
C ASN A 45 0.79 -11.72 -0.66
N VAL A 46 -0.49 -12.14 -0.68
CA VAL A 46 -1.63 -11.22 -0.51
C VAL A 46 -1.65 -10.61 0.90
N GLY A 47 -1.18 -11.33 1.92
CA GLY A 47 -1.13 -10.84 3.29
C GLY A 47 -0.26 -9.59 3.46
N GLU A 48 0.92 -9.57 2.85
CA GLU A 48 1.82 -8.39 2.86
C GLU A 48 1.18 -7.17 2.19
N PHE A 49 0.35 -7.40 1.16
CA PHE A 49 -0.39 -6.34 0.49
C PHE A 49 -1.49 -5.78 1.38
N VAL A 50 -2.33 -6.65 1.97
CA VAL A 50 -3.41 -6.23 2.87
C VAL A 50 -2.84 -5.49 4.07
N GLU A 51 -1.80 -6.03 4.70
CA GLU A 51 -1.11 -5.38 5.81
C GLU A 51 -0.56 -4.00 5.44
N THR A 52 -0.04 -3.84 4.21
CA THR A 52 0.43 -2.54 3.72
C THR A 52 -0.72 -1.55 3.57
N LEU A 53 -1.88 -1.99 3.09
CA LEU A 53 -3.07 -1.14 3.00
C LEU A 53 -3.57 -0.73 4.39
N ASP A 54 -3.65 -1.67 5.33
CA ASP A 54 -4.04 -1.38 6.71
C ASP A 54 -3.14 -0.32 7.32
N CYS A 55 -1.82 -0.45 7.15
CA CYS A 55 -0.87 0.56 7.63
C CYS A 55 -1.10 1.92 6.98
N LEU A 56 -1.27 1.98 5.66
CA LEU A 56 -1.50 3.24 4.96
C LEU A 56 -2.82 3.89 5.33
N TYR A 57 -3.85 3.09 5.60
CA TYR A 57 -5.15 3.56 6.07
C TYR A 57 -5.05 4.12 7.49
N LEU A 58 -4.41 3.39 8.41
CA LEU A 58 -4.15 3.85 9.79
C LEU A 58 -3.28 5.10 9.86
N LEU A 59 -2.45 5.35 8.84
CA LEU A 59 -1.60 6.54 8.72
C LEU A 59 -2.30 7.72 8.00
N ASP A 60 -3.59 7.61 7.72
CA ASP A 60 -4.37 8.59 6.94
C ASP A 60 -3.72 8.94 5.59
N LYS A 61 -3.05 7.97 4.96
CA LYS A 61 -2.42 8.14 3.63
C LYS A 61 -3.33 7.68 2.49
N ILE A 62 -4.25 6.77 2.78
CA ILE A 62 -5.24 6.30 1.83
C ILE A 62 -6.63 6.35 2.44
N PHE A 63 -7.63 6.57 1.61
CA PHE A 63 -9.04 6.53 1.97
C PHE A 63 -9.74 5.49 1.10
N ILE A 64 -10.66 4.74 1.68
CA ILE A 64 -11.47 3.77 0.96
C ILE A 64 -12.88 4.34 0.91
N ASP A 65 -13.35 4.59 -0.31
CA ASP A 65 -14.75 4.94 -0.54
C ASP A 65 -15.59 3.66 -0.38
N GLU A 66 -16.44 3.63 0.65
CA GLU A 66 -17.29 2.47 0.96
C GLU A 66 -18.40 2.25 -0.08
N GLU A 67 -18.82 3.28 -0.81
CA GLU A 67 -19.86 3.15 -1.84
C GLU A 67 -19.29 2.54 -3.12
N THR A 68 -18.10 2.98 -3.52
CA THR A 68 -17.48 2.54 -4.79
C THR A 68 -16.45 1.42 -4.61
N GLY A 69 -15.97 1.20 -3.39
CA GLY A 69 -14.88 0.26 -3.07
C GLY A 69 -13.52 0.68 -3.64
N VAL A 70 -13.35 1.96 -3.95
CA VAL A 70 -12.14 2.51 -4.58
C VAL A 70 -11.22 3.09 -3.51
N ILE A 71 -9.91 2.88 -3.69
CA ILE A 71 -8.86 3.43 -2.84
C ILE A 71 -8.36 4.76 -3.45
N HIS A 72 -8.38 5.80 -2.64
CA HIS A 72 -7.90 7.15 -2.96
C HIS A 72 -6.63 7.46 -2.15
N SER A 73 -5.68 8.19 -2.74
CA SER A 73 -4.55 8.77 -2.00
C SER A 73 -4.99 10.06 -1.29
N VAL A 74 -4.60 10.22 -0.04
CA VAL A 74 -4.85 11.45 0.73
C VAL A 74 -3.63 12.37 0.57
N LYS A 75 -3.78 13.42 -0.24
CA LYS A 75 -2.77 14.48 -0.38
C LYS A 75 -3.05 15.56 0.65
N ARG A 76 -2.28 15.60 1.73
CA ARG A 76 -2.30 16.70 2.69
C ARG A 76 -1.50 17.87 2.07
N ASN A 77 -2.17 19.00 1.82
CA ASN A 77 -1.55 20.28 1.45
C ASN A 77 -0.72 20.84 2.60
#